data_AF-A0A922X6W1-F1
#
_entry.id   AF-A0A922X6W1-F1
#
_cell.length_a   1.000
_cell.length_b   1.000
_cell.length_c   1.000
_cell.angle_alpha   90.00
_cell.angle_beta   90.00
_cell.angle_gamma   90.00
#
_symmetry.space_group_name_H-M   'P 1'
#
loop_
_entity.id
_entity.type
_entity.pdbx_description
1 polymer ?
#
loop_
_entity_poly.entity_id
_entity_poly.type
_entity_poly.pdbx_seq_one_letter_code
_entity_poly.pdbx_strand_id
1 'polypeptide(L)'
;MKKTTVSLAVIGALFAFGSQIAQAAPDWSKVPKRDVQVFHPGVTPIEWVMKKSDHSGRTGLNKGESCVGCHEEKGGLNFEMKRLAGKDLEPVGAPKTMNFPVSVQAAYDKDNAYLRLTFKAPAGGANAGDKENDVKVAVMFPNDKVEKAEQVGCWATCHGDARTMPGADDKKTKYTKEGAYELMQWKSAKGAKAVDGSVTDKRNMEGGTAGVKAEGSKAGDTYTVTFTRKLSGPVVEGKSVPFGIAVHADHATGRFHHVSLGYKLGLGADGDIKAVKQ
;
A
#
# COMPACT_ATOMS: atom_id res chain seq x y z
N MET A 1 -68.57 1.22 -45.12
CA MET A 1 -67.21 1.12 -45.67
C MET A 1 -66.25 0.82 -44.53
N LYS A 2 -65.58 -0.33 -44.58
CA LYS A 2 -64.61 -0.81 -43.59
C LYS A 2 -63.40 0.13 -43.53
N LYS A 3 -62.96 0.52 -42.34
CA LYS A 3 -61.61 1.03 -42.11
C LYS A 3 -61.00 0.31 -40.92
N THR A 4 -60.12 -0.61 -41.28
CA THR A 4 -59.18 -1.36 -40.46
C THR A 4 -58.21 -0.38 -39.79
N THR A 5 -58.06 -0.47 -38.47
CA THR A 5 -56.96 0.19 -37.75
C THR A 5 -56.00 -0.89 -37.30
N VAL A 6 -54.82 -0.91 -37.90
CA VAL A 6 -53.71 -1.80 -37.60
C VAL A 6 -53.09 -1.35 -36.28
N SER A 7 -53.17 -2.17 -35.24
CA SER A 7 -52.38 -1.98 -34.01
C SER A 7 -50.93 -2.33 -34.28
N LEU A 8 -50.06 -1.32 -34.26
CA LEU A 8 -48.62 -1.48 -34.27
C LEU A 8 -48.17 -1.77 -32.82
N ALA A 9 -47.99 -3.04 -32.48
CA ALA A 9 -47.37 -3.43 -31.21
C ALA A 9 -45.86 -3.23 -31.31
N VAL A 10 -45.36 -2.09 -30.82
CA VAL A 10 -43.93 -1.89 -30.56
C VAL A 10 -43.61 -2.57 -29.23
N ILE A 11 -43.07 -3.78 -29.29
CA ILE A 11 -42.42 -4.41 -28.15
C ILE A 11 -41.11 -3.65 -27.93
N GLY A 12 -41.15 -2.66 -27.05
CA GLY A 12 -39.95 -2.03 -26.50
C GLY A 12 -39.21 -3.06 -25.67
N ALA A 13 -38.14 -3.62 -26.22
CA ALA A 13 -37.17 -4.38 -25.44
C ALA A 13 -36.51 -3.43 -24.44
N LEU A 14 -37.05 -3.39 -23.23
CA LEU A 14 -36.39 -2.83 -22.06
C LEU A 14 -35.10 -3.63 -21.83
N PHE A 15 -33.99 -3.11 -22.34
CA PHE A 15 -32.67 -3.43 -21.81
C PHE A 15 -32.66 -3.02 -20.35
N ALA A 16 -32.98 -3.98 -19.47
CA ALA A 16 -32.60 -3.94 -18.08
C ALA A 16 -31.07 -4.06 -18.02
N PHE A 17 -30.38 -2.96 -18.34
CA PHE A 17 -29.08 -2.71 -17.74
C PHE A 17 -29.34 -2.60 -16.25
N GLY A 18 -29.20 -3.72 -15.56
CA GLY A 18 -29.15 -3.73 -14.11
C GLY A 18 -28.18 -2.64 -13.70
N SER A 19 -28.72 -1.60 -13.07
CA SER A 19 -27.96 -0.60 -12.37
C SER A 19 -27.09 -1.38 -11.39
N GLN A 20 -25.83 -1.60 -11.77
CA GLN A 20 -24.80 -1.87 -10.78
C GLN A 20 -24.92 -0.70 -9.83
N ILE A 21 -25.39 -0.95 -8.61
CA ILE A 21 -25.45 0.05 -7.55
C ILE A 21 -24.02 0.57 -7.46
N ALA A 22 -23.79 1.75 -8.02
CA ALA A 22 -22.55 2.46 -7.88
C ALA A 22 -22.47 2.75 -6.39
N GLN A 23 -21.66 1.97 -5.66
CA GLN A 23 -21.35 2.29 -4.28
C GLN A 23 -20.81 3.72 -4.28
N ALA A 24 -21.53 4.61 -3.59
CA ALA A 24 -21.13 6.00 -3.50
C ALA A 24 -19.74 6.05 -2.86
N ALA A 25 -18.80 6.74 -3.51
CA ALA A 25 -17.49 6.96 -2.93
C ALA A 25 -17.64 7.68 -1.56
N PRO A 26 -16.75 7.42 -0.59
CA PRO A 26 -16.80 8.12 0.69
C PRO A 26 -16.80 9.64 0.53
N ASP A 27 -17.55 10.34 1.40
CA ASP A 27 -17.45 11.78 1.58
C ASP A 27 -16.12 12.11 2.26
N TRP A 28 -15.08 12.27 1.45
CA TRP A 28 -13.72 12.53 1.90
C TRP A 28 -13.53 13.88 2.60
N SER A 29 -14.51 14.78 2.55
CA SER A 29 -14.46 16.04 3.30
C SER A 29 -14.67 15.81 4.81
N LYS A 30 -15.33 14.70 5.17
CA LYS A 30 -15.60 14.30 6.55
C LYS A 30 -14.60 13.28 7.11
N VAL A 31 -13.66 12.83 6.28
CA VAL A 31 -12.62 11.88 6.69
C VAL A 31 -11.37 12.66 7.10
N PRO A 32 -10.87 12.54 8.34
CA PRO A 32 -9.66 13.25 8.76
C PRO A 32 -8.45 12.76 7.96
N LYS A 33 -7.55 13.70 7.65
CA LYS A 33 -6.25 13.41 7.04
C LYS A 33 -5.21 13.20 8.13
N ARG A 34 -4.36 12.19 7.94
CA ARG A 34 -3.10 12.06 8.68
C ARG A 34 -1.97 11.87 7.69
N ASP A 35 -0.91 12.66 7.84
CA ASP A 35 0.29 12.46 7.05
C ASP A 35 1.12 11.33 7.65
N VAL A 36 1.51 10.40 6.78
CA VAL A 36 2.43 9.30 7.06
C VAL A 36 3.69 9.54 6.25
N GLN A 37 4.85 9.54 6.92
CA GLN A 37 6.12 9.69 6.23
C GLN A 37 6.50 8.36 5.55
N VAL A 38 6.79 8.43 4.25
CA VAL A 38 7.48 7.35 3.53
C VAL A 38 8.92 7.75 3.29
N PHE A 39 9.83 6.79 3.31
CA PHE A 39 11.26 7.03 3.13
C PHE A 39 11.93 5.94 2.30
N HIS A 40 13.03 6.27 1.63
CA HIS A 40 13.84 5.32 0.89
C HIS A 40 14.68 4.49 1.87
N PRO A 41 14.43 3.18 2.02
CA PRO A 41 15.02 2.37 3.09
C PRO A 41 16.42 1.86 2.76
N GLY A 42 16.86 1.98 1.50
CA GLY A 42 18.06 1.33 1.01
C GLY A 42 18.02 -0.19 1.17
N VAL A 43 19.19 -0.81 1.33
CA VAL A 43 19.39 -2.24 1.55
C VAL A 43 19.36 -2.52 3.06
N THR A 44 18.20 -2.31 3.68
CA THR A 44 17.94 -2.59 5.11
C THR A 44 16.87 -3.68 5.29
N PRO A 45 17.17 -4.93 4.88
CA PRO A 45 16.22 -6.03 5.03
C PRO A 45 16.02 -6.41 6.51
N ILE A 46 15.07 -7.30 6.79
CA ILE A 46 14.74 -7.73 8.15
C ILE A 46 15.95 -8.33 8.88
N GLU A 47 16.87 -8.99 8.17
CA GLU A 47 18.12 -9.49 8.76
C GLU A 47 18.99 -8.35 9.30
N TRP A 48 19.03 -7.21 8.60
CA TRP A 48 19.74 -6.00 9.05
C TRP A 48 19.03 -5.37 10.25
N VAL A 49 17.70 -5.24 10.18
CA VAL A 49 16.87 -4.68 11.28
C VAL A 49 17.02 -5.49 12.57
N MET A 50 17.17 -6.81 12.44
CA MET A 50 17.28 -7.75 13.55
C MET A 50 18.74 -8.06 13.95
N LYS A 51 19.73 -7.40 13.34
CA LYS A 51 21.15 -7.56 13.68
C LYS A 51 21.62 -6.39 14.55
N LYS A 52 21.88 -6.68 15.83
CA LYS A 52 22.23 -5.67 16.85
C LYS A 52 23.42 -4.77 16.48
N SER A 53 24.43 -5.31 15.80
CA SER A 53 25.61 -4.53 15.38
C SER A 53 25.28 -3.48 14.32
N ASP A 54 24.24 -3.72 13.53
CA ASP A 54 23.91 -2.91 12.37
C ASP A 54 22.74 -1.98 12.70
N HIS A 55 21.77 -2.49 13.46
CA HIS A 55 20.62 -1.76 13.96
C HIS A 55 20.41 -1.99 15.46
N SER A 56 20.62 -0.94 16.26
CA SER A 56 20.45 -1.00 17.72
C SER A 56 19.01 -1.28 18.17
N GLY A 57 18.02 -0.93 17.34
CA GLY A 57 16.59 -1.09 17.61
C GLY A 57 16.13 -2.54 17.78
N ARG A 58 16.94 -3.53 17.39
CA ARG A 58 16.69 -4.97 17.63
C ARG A 58 16.25 -5.27 19.06
N THR A 59 16.86 -4.60 20.05
CA THR A 59 16.55 -4.83 21.46
C THR A 59 15.15 -4.35 21.82
N GLY A 60 14.73 -3.19 21.32
CA GLY A 60 13.37 -2.66 21.51
C GLY A 60 12.32 -3.52 20.83
N LEU A 61 12.58 -3.94 19.58
CA LEU A 61 11.70 -4.86 18.83
C LEU A 61 11.46 -6.19 19.56
N ASN A 62 12.49 -6.72 20.25
CA ASN A 62 12.34 -7.92 21.08
C ASN A 62 11.54 -7.70 22.37
N LYS A 63 11.49 -6.45 22.86
CA LYS A 63 10.67 -6.05 24.02
C LYS A 63 9.26 -5.62 23.62
N GLY A 64 8.93 -5.64 22.34
CA GLY A 64 7.61 -5.32 21.82
C GLY A 64 7.42 -3.89 21.33
N GLU A 65 8.47 -3.05 21.31
CA GLU A 65 8.42 -1.75 20.65
C GLU A 65 8.22 -1.94 19.14
N SER A 66 7.50 -1.00 18.51
CA SER A 66 7.32 -0.98 17.05
C SER A 66 8.28 0.01 16.40
N CYS A 67 8.49 -0.16 15.08
CA CYS A 67 9.28 0.82 14.33
C CYS A 67 8.76 2.24 14.52
N VAL A 68 7.44 2.45 14.45
CA VAL A 68 6.83 3.77 14.68
C VAL A 68 7.07 4.25 16.11
N GLY A 69 6.98 3.37 17.11
CA GLY A 69 7.23 3.72 18.51
C GLY A 69 8.65 4.23 18.77
N CYS A 70 9.66 3.76 18.03
CA CYS A 70 11.04 4.23 18.16
C CYS A 70 11.38 5.40 17.21
N HIS A 71 10.79 5.42 16.01
CA HIS A 71 11.26 6.25 14.90
C HIS A 71 10.28 7.34 14.46
N GLU A 72 9.06 7.40 14.96
CA GLU A 72 8.18 8.54 14.71
C GLU A 72 8.26 9.53 15.87
N GLU A 73 8.62 10.77 15.57
CA GLU A 73 8.62 11.86 16.55
C GLU A 73 7.94 13.09 15.95
N LYS A 74 6.91 13.60 16.63
CA LYS A 74 6.15 14.80 16.22
C LYS A 74 5.68 14.77 14.76
N GLY A 75 5.28 13.59 14.26
CA GLY A 75 4.80 13.37 12.89
C GLY A 75 5.91 13.31 11.82
N GLY A 76 7.18 13.37 12.22
CA GLY A 76 8.34 13.15 11.37
C GLY A 76 9.06 11.83 11.69
N LEU A 77 10.03 11.48 10.86
CA LEU A 77 10.90 10.32 11.09
C LEU A 77 12.18 10.75 11.81
N ASN A 78 12.49 10.08 12.92
CA ASN A 78 13.67 10.28 13.73
C ASN A 78 14.69 9.14 13.49
N PHE A 79 15.38 9.24 12.35
CA PHE A 79 16.59 8.46 12.05
C PHE A 79 17.44 9.13 10.95
N GLU A 80 18.69 8.71 10.88
CA GLU A 80 19.73 9.26 9.98
C GLU A 80 19.49 8.90 8.50
N MET A 81 18.77 9.75 7.76
CA MET A 81 18.57 9.56 6.31
C MET A 81 19.89 9.52 5.52
N LYS A 82 20.91 10.26 5.97
CA LYS A 82 22.25 10.23 5.38
C LYS A 82 22.91 8.86 5.47
N ARG A 83 22.65 8.12 6.55
CA ARG A 83 23.14 6.74 6.72
C ARG A 83 22.49 5.82 5.68
N LEU A 84 21.18 5.93 5.49
CA LEU A 84 20.45 5.16 4.48
C LEU A 84 20.90 5.49 3.05
N ALA A 85 21.25 6.75 2.79
CA ALA A 85 21.76 7.20 1.51
C ALA A 85 23.26 6.88 1.26
N GLY A 86 23.97 6.39 2.28
CA GLY A 86 25.39 6.05 2.18
C GLY A 86 25.62 4.86 1.26
N LYS A 87 26.78 4.81 0.59
CA LYS A 87 27.12 3.76 -0.39
C LYS A 87 27.04 2.34 0.18
N ASP A 88 27.23 2.18 1.49
CA ASP A 88 27.14 0.89 2.18
C ASP A 88 25.71 0.33 2.17
N LEU A 89 24.70 1.20 2.32
CA LEU A 89 23.29 0.82 2.34
C LEU A 89 22.57 1.10 1.02
N GLU A 90 23.12 1.93 0.14
CA GLU A 90 22.55 2.22 -1.17
C GLU A 90 23.64 2.26 -2.25
N PRO A 91 24.22 1.11 -2.62
CA PRO A 91 25.38 1.04 -3.51
C PRO A 91 25.11 1.50 -4.95
N VAL A 92 23.84 1.53 -5.38
CA VAL A 92 23.44 1.98 -6.73
C VAL A 92 23.20 3.49 -6.79
N GLY A 93 22.98 4.12 -5.64
CA GLY A 93 22.71 5.55 -5.53
C GLY A 93 21.34 5.84 -4.90
N ALA A 94 21.33 6.77 -3.96
CA ALA A 94 20.11 7.21 -3.30
C ALA A 94 19.29 8.17 -4.18
N PRO A 95 17.95 8.18 -4.05
CA PRO A 95 17.14 9.21 -4.69
C PRO A 95 17.45 10.59 -4.11
N LYS A 96 17.19 11.64 -4.90
CA LYS A 96 17.30 13.04 -4.41
C LYS A 96 16.40 13.33 -3.20
N THR A 97 15.21 12.75 -3.21
CA THR A 97 14.25 12.86 -2.10
C THR A 97 14.30 11.59 -1.27
N MET A 98 14.80 11.68 -0.04
CA MET A 98 14.89 10.51 0.85
C MET A 98 13.58 10.20 1.54
N ASN A 99 12.74 11.19 1.84
CA ASN A 99 11.43 11.00 2.45
C ASN A 99 10.46 12.10 2.04
N PHE A 100 9.17 11.78 2.07
CA PHE A 100 8.09 12.75 1.82
C PHE A 100 6.79 12.30 2.52
N PRO A 101 5.86 13.23 2.80
CA PRO A 101 4.58 12.89 3.38
C PRO A 101 3.63 12.28 2.35
N VAL A 102 2.92 11.24 2.77
CA VAL A 102 1.71 10.73 2.12
C VAL A 102 0.53 11.04 3.01
N SER A 103 -0.42 11.84 2.52
CA SER A 103 -1.65 12.13 3.24
C SER A 103 -2.60 10.94 3.13
N VAL A 104 -2.97 10.36 4.26
CA VAL A 104 -3.79 9.15 4.36
C VAL A 104 -5.16 9.51 4.92
N GLN A 105 -6.20 9.02 4.25
CA GLN A 105 -7.58 9.05 4.73
C GLN A 105 -8.17 7.66 4.59
N ALA A 106 -8.90 7.21 5.61
CA ALA A 106 -9.56 5.92 5.60
C ALA A 106 -11.04 6.03 5.97
N ALA A 107 -11.87 5.27 5.27
CA ALA A 107 -13.29 5.14 5.57
C ALA A 107 -13.73 3.68 5.40
N TYR A 108 -14.89 3.32 5.94
CA TYR A 108 -15.49 2.02 5.69
C TYR A 108 -17.01 2.09 5.78
N ASP A 109 -17.70 1.20 5.07
CA ASP A 109 -19.14 1.00 5.17
C ASP A 109 -19.43 -0.43 5.65
N LYS A 110 -20.65 -0.94 5.45
CA LYS A 110 -21.02 -2.31 5.85
C LYS A 110 -20.26 -3.40 5.07
N ASP A 111 -19.78 -3.11 3.87
CA ASP A 111 -19.22 -4.10 2.93
C ASP A 111 -17.72 -3.88 2.68
N ASN A 112 -17.25 -2.64 2.65
CA ASN A 112 -15.91 -2.29 2.17
C ASN A 112 -15.13 -1.35 3.11
N ALA A 113 -13.81 -1.46 3.02
CA ALA A 113 -12.86 -0.45 3.44
C ALA A 113 -12.35 0.35 2.23
N TYR A 114 -12.11 1.63 2.49
CA TYR A 114 -11.61 2.61 1.53
C TYR A 114 -10.34 3.27 2.09
N LEU A 115 -9.29 3.36 1.28
CA LEU A 115 -8.04 4.02 1.64
C LEU A 115 -7.63 4.99 0.55
N ARG A 116 -7.58 6.27 0.87
CA ARG A 116 -7.14 7.34 -0.04
C ARG A 116 -5.76 7.86 0.37
N LEU A 117 -4.86 7.87 -0.60
CA LEU A 117 -3.47 8.30 -0.47
C LEU A 117 -3.25 9.49 -1.40
N THR A 118 -2.80 10.62 -0.86
CA THR A 118 -2.50 11.83 -1.64
C THR A 118 -1.08 12.29 -1.36
N PHE A 119 -0.27 12.45 -2.42
CA PHE A 119 1.15 12.79 -2.27
C PHE A 119 1.73 13.42 -3.54
N LYS A 120 2.87 14.11 -3.38
CA LYS A 120 3.69 14.56 -4.51
C LYS A 120 4.76 13.50 -4.79
N ALA A 121 4.74 12.92 -5.98
CA ALA A 121 5.72 11.89 -6.34
C ALA A 121 7.09 12.54 -6.56
N PRO A 122 8.16 12.08 -5.87
CA PRO A 122 9.49 12.62 -6.08
C PRO A 122 10.08 12.17 -7.43
N ALA A 123 11.04 12.94 -7.93
CA ALA A 123 11.87 12.61 -9.08
C ALA A 123 13.35 12.51 -8.68
N GLY A 124 14.20 12.06 -9.61
CA GLY A 124 15.63 11.90 -9.41
C GLY A 124 15.98 10.60 -8.68
N GLY A 125 15.29 9.51 -9.00
CA GLY A 125 15.64 8.17 -8.57
C GLY A 125 16.87 7.64 -9.31
N ALA A 126 17.60 6.72 -8.67
CA ALA A 126 18.72 6.01 -9.31
C ALA A 126 18.26 4.85 -10.21
N ASN A 127 16.96 4.55 -10.22
CA ASN A 127 16.37 3.46 -10.98
C ASN A 127 15.12 3.95 -11.71
N ALA A 128 15.10 3.81 -13.03
CA ALA A 128 13.97 4.16 -13.90
C ALA A 128 13.64 2.99 -14.84
N GLY A 129 13.48 1.79 -14.26
CA GLY A 129 13.31 0.55 -15.03
C GLY A 129 11.86 0.25 -15.47
N ASP A 130 10.86 0.91 -14.88
CA ASP A 130 9.45 0.69 -15.19
C ASP A 130 8.99 1.64 -16.30
N LYS A 131 9.10 1.17 -17.54
CA LYS A 131 8.78 1.98 -18.72
C LYS A 131 7.30 2.34 -18.84
N GLU A 132 6.42 1.59 -18.19
CA GLU A 132 4.97 1.75 -18.32
C GLU A 132 4.39 2.63 -17.21
N ASN A 133 5.00 2.61 -16.02
CA ASN A 133 4.46 3.27 -14.84
C ASN A 133 5.44 4.32 -14.30
N ASP A 134 5.04 5.59 -14.36
CA ASP A 134 5.69 6.67 -13.61
C ASP A 134 5.58 6.41 -12.09
N VAL A 135 4.39 5.99 -11.64
CA VAL A 135 4.11 5.74 -10.22
C VAL A 135 3.40 4.40 -10.01
N LYS A 136 3.80 3.69 -8.96
CA LYS A 136 3.03 2.59 -8.38
C LYS A 136 2.89 2.80 -6.88
N VAL A 137 1.74 2.43 -6.34
CA VAL A 137 1.46 2.52 -4.91
C VAL A 137 0.97 1.17 -4.44
N ALA A 138 1.58 0.63 -3.41
CA ALA A 138 1.20 -0.63 -2.80
C ALA A 138 0.90 -0.46 -1.32
N VAL A 139 -0.04 -1.26 -0.82
CA VAL A 139 -0.38 -1.33 0.60
C VAL A 139 -0.46 -2.80 0.99
N MET A 140 0.09 -3.15 2.15
CA MET A 140 0.12 -4.52 2.66
C MET A 140 -0.50 -4.61 4.05
N PHE A 141 -1.24 -5.70 4.29
CA PHE A 141 -1.87 -6.02 5.58
C PHE A 141 -1.49 -7.44 6.02
N PRO A 142 -0.73 -7.64 7.10
CA PRO A 142 -0.45 -8.96 7.65
C PRO A 142 -1.67 -9.54 8.35
N ASN A 143 -1.80 -10.87 8.34
CA ASN A 143 -2.64 -11.58 9.30
C ASN A 143 -1.92 -11.80 10.64
N ASP A 144 -2.68 -12.28 11.62
CA ASP A 144 -2.24 -12.51 13.01
C ASP A 144 -1.18 -13.59 13.19
N LYS A 145 -0.91 -14.38 12.14
CA LYS A 145 0.13 -15.43 12.14
C LYS A 145 1.51 -14.92 11.74
N VAL A 146 1.60 -13.70 11.20
CA VAL A 146 2.89 -13.13 10.84
C VAL A 146 3.64 -12.69 12.09
N GLU A 147 4.77 -13.33 12.36
CA GLU A 147 5.60 -13.02 13.52
C GLU A 147 6.03 -11.53 13.50
N LYS A 148 5.84 -10.86 14.64
CA LYS A 148 6.21 -9.45 14.86
C LYS A 148 5.56 -8.45 13.89
N ALA A 149 4.45 -8.81 13.24
CA ALA A 149 3.74 -7.92 12.31
C ALA A 149 3.42 -6.54 12.93
N GLU A 150 3.03 -6.51 14.19
CA GLU A 150 2.75 -5.28 14.95
C GLU A 150 3.99 -4.41 15.15
N GLN A 151 5.18 -5.01 15.23
CA GLN A 151 6.44 -4.31 15.47
C GLN A 151 7.11 -3.86 14.18
N VAL A 152 7.18 -4.73 13.17
CA VAL A 152 7.97 -4.50 11.95
C VAL A 152 7.12 -4.24 10.70
N GLY A 153 5.80 -4.42 10.77
CA GLY A 153 4.91 -4.16 9.63
C GLY A 153 5.31 -4.95 8.39
N CYS A 154 5.44 -4.28 7.24
CA CYS A 154 5.80 -4.92 5.98
C CYS A 154 7.28 -5.38 5.89
N TRP A 155 8.15 -5.00 6.84
CA TRP A 155 9.55 -5.45 6.86
C TRP A 155 9.69 -6.95 7.05
N ALA A 156 8.71 -7.61 7.68
CA ALA A 156 8.71 -9.08 7.80
C ALA A 156 8.62 -9.80 6.44
N THR A 157 8.48 -9.06 5.33
CA THR A 157 8.56 -9.59 3.96
C THR A 157 9.79 -9.16 3.17
N CYS A 158 10.65 -8.33 3.76
CA CYS A 158 11.79 -7.69 3.11
C CYS A 158 13.08 -8.40 3.50
N HIS A 159 13.51 -9.36 2.69
CA HIS A 159 14.71 -10.16 2.94
C HIS A 159 15.87 -9.74 2.03
N GLY A 160 17.10 -9.91 2.51
CA GLY A 160 18.31 -9.58 1.76
C GLY A 160 18.52 -10.40 0.49
N ASP A 161 17.83 -11.54 0.38
CA ASP A 161 17.85 -12.43 -0.77
C ASP A 161 16.65 -12.24 -1.73
N ALA A 162 15.80 -11.23 -1.49
CA ALA A 162 14.74 -10.87 -2.41
C ALA A 162 15.31 -10.17 -3.65
N ARG A 163 14.75 -10.49 -4.83
CA ARG A 163 15.15 -9.92 -6.13
C ARG A 163 15.36 -8.42 -6.07
N THR A 164 16.33 -7.95 -6.82
CA THR A 164 16.83 -6.56 -6.86
C THR A 164 17.67 -6.13 -5.64
N MET A 165 17.73 -6.92 -4.56
CA MET A 165 18.78 -6.73 -3.54
C MET A 165 20.16 -7.11 -4.10
N PRO A 166 21.26 -6.50 -3.59
CA PRO A 166 22.60 -6.86 -4.03
C PRO A 166 22.90 -8.35 -3.87
N GLY A 167 23.26 -9.01 -4.97
CA GLY A 167 23.64 -10.43 -4.98
C GLY A 167 22.47 -11.43 -4.87
N ALA A 168 21.21 -10.98 -4.91
CA ALA A 168 20.04 -11.84 -4.81
C ALA A 168 19.67 -12.51 -6.15
N ASP A 169 18.95 -13.64 -6.06
CA ASP A 169 18.33 -14.30 -7.22
C ASP A 169 17.14 -13.48 -7.74
N ASP A 170 17.13 -13.16 -9.03
CA ASP A 170 16.07 -12.40 -9.69
C ASP A 170 14.68 -13.08 -9.62
N LYS A 171 14.65 -14.39 -9.39
CA LYS A 171 13.41 -15.17 -9.24
C LYS A 171 12.85 -15.13 -7.83
N LYS A 172 13.68 -14.85 -6.82
CA LYS A 172 13.24 -14.85 -5.43
C LYS A 172 12.44 -13.58 -5.13
N THR A 173 11.16 -13.73 -4.80
CA THR A 173 10.32 -12.57 -4.47
C THR A 173 10.25 -12.35 -2.96
N LYS A 174 9.59 -11.26 -2.53
CA LYS A 174 9.25 -11.07 -1.11
C LYS A 174 8.49 -12.30 -0.59
N TYR A 175 8.78 -12.69 0.64
CA TYR A 175 8.14 -13.82 1.32
C TYR A 175 8.07 -13.55 2.81
N THR A 176 7.21 -14.24 3.53
CA THR A 176 7.19 -14.30 5.00
C THR A 176 7.29 -15.75 5.44
N LYS A 177 7.88 -15.98 6.61
CA LYS A 177 8.12 -17.34 7.14
C LYS A 177 6.82 -18.03 7.55
N GLU A 178 5.93 -17.28 8.19
CA GLU A 178 4.64 -17.76 8.69
C GLU A 178 3.56 -16.72 8.43
N GLY A 179 2.32 -17.18 8.29
CA GLY A 179 1.19 -16.32 7.98
C GLY A 179 1.16 -15.84 6.54
N ALA A 180 0.48 -14.73 6.32
CA ALA A 180 0.31 -14.13 5.00
C ALA A 180 0.09 -12.63 5.10
N TYR A 181 0.47 -11.91 4.05
CA TYR A 181 0.02 -10.55 3.81
C TYR A 181 -0.98 -10.52 2.67
N GLU A 182 -2.05 -9.75 2.82
CA GLU A 182 -2.79 -9.24 1.67
C GLU A 182 -2.03 -8.06 1.06
N LEU A 183 -1.94 -8.01 -0.27
CA LEU A 183 -1.23 -6.99 -1.02
C LEU A 183 -2.19 -6.36 -2.03
N MET A 184 -2.39 -5.05 -1.92
CA MET A 184 -3.06 -4.26 -2.95
C MET A 184 -2.08 -3.32 -3.63
N GLN A 185 -2.17 -3.18 -4.96
CA GLN A 185 -1.32 -2.23 -5.70
C GLN A 185 -2.08 -1.55 -6.84
N TRP A 186 -1.86 -0.24 -6.94
CA TRP A 186 -2.23 0.61 -8.06
C TRP A 186 -0.99 0.93 -8.91
N LYS A 187 -1.21 1.13 -10.20
CA LYS A 187 -0.21 1.34 -11.24
C LYS A 187 -0.66 2.48 -12.15
N SER A 188 0.21 3.43 -12.45
CA SER A 188 -0.16 4.62 -13.22
C SER A 188 -0.37 4.36 -14.72
N ALA A 189 0.11 3.24 -15.25
CA ALA A 189 -0.09 2.90 -16.66
C ALA A 189 -1.59 2.88 -17.01
N LYS A 190 -1.94 3.48 -18.15
CA LYS A 190 -3.33 3.56 -18.60
C LYS A 190 -3.91 2.16 -18.78
N GLY A 191 -5.07 1.90 -18.16
CA GLY A 191 -5.75 0.60 -18.23
C GLY A 191 -5.12 -0.50 -17.38
N ALA A 192 -4.10 -0.19 -16.57
CA ALA A 192 -3.55 -1.16 -15.64
C ALA A 192 -4.60 -1.59 -14.60
N LYS A 193 -4.79 -2.91 -14.47
CA LYS A 193 -5.65 -3.47 -13.44
C LYS A 193 -5.01 -3.30 -12.06
N ALA A 194 -5.86 -3.04 -11.07
CA ALA A 194 -5.48 -3.13 -9.66
C ALA A 194 -5.02 -4.56 -9.34
N VAL A 195 -4.04 -4.66 -8.46
CA VAL A 195 -3.54 -5.92 -7.93
C VAL A 195 -4.33 -6.28 -6.69
N ASP A 196 -4.86 -7.49 -6.66
CA ASP A 196 -5.37 -8.18 -5.48
C ASP A 196 -4.51 -9.43 -5.29
N GLY A 197 -3.50 -9.33 -4.41
CA GLY A 197 -2.44 -10.32 -4.29
C GLY A 197 -2.13 -10.68 -2.84
N SER A 198 -1.07 -11.46 -2.68
CA SER A 198 -0.61 -11.90 -1.36
C SER A 198 0.90 -12.09 -1.29
N VAL A 199 1.43 -12.11 -0.07
CA VAL A 199 2.78 -12.57 0.23
C VAL A 199 2.72 -13.68 1.27
N THR A 200 3.10 -14.88 0.86
CA THR A 200 3.27 -16.08 1.70
C THR A 200 4.76 -16.48 1.65
N ASP A 201 5.08 -17.75 1.42
CA ASP A 201 6.39 -18.23 0.97
C ASP A 201 6.92 -17.57 -0.33
N LYS A 202 6.05 -16.90 -1.09
CA LYS A 202 6.39 -16.04 -2.22
C LYS A 202 5.34 -14.95 -2.41
N ARG A 203 5.67 -13.93 -3.21
CA ARG A 203 4.72 -12.89 -3.62
C ARG A 203 3.94 -13.33 -4.85
N ASN A 204 2.60 -13.33 -4.73
CA ASN A 204 1.67 -13.49 -5.83
C ASN A 204 0.96 -12.14 -6.07
N MET A 205 0.95 -11.67 -7.31
CA MET A 205 0.32 -10.39 -7.69
C MET A 205 -1.14 -10.55 -8.11
N GLU A 206 -1.69 -11.76 -7.99
CA GLU A 206 -3.05 -12.13 -8.34
C GLU A 206 -3.54 -13.19 -7.36
N GLY A 207 -4.83 -13.54 -7.44
CA GLY A 207 -5.43 -14.60 -6.64
C GLY A 207 -5.81 -14.18 -5.21
N GLY A 208 -5.73 -12.89 -4.89
CA GLY A 208 -6.30 -12.36 -3.66
C GLY A 208 -7.84 -12.41 -3.69
N THR A 209 -8.43 -12.39 -2.50
CA THR A 209 -9.88 -12.56 -2.28
C THR A 209 -10.55 -11.29 -1.75
N ALA A 210 -9.80 -10.20 -1.61
CA ALA A 210 -10.27 -8.96 -1.02
C ALA A 210 -11.14 -8.14 -2.01
N GLY A 211 -11.16 -8.51 -3.29
CA GLY A 211 -11.91 -7.82 -4.33
C GLY A 211 -11.36 -6.41 -4.60
N VAL A 212 -10.04 -6.25 -4.57
CA VAL A 212 -9.39 -4.94 -4.65
C VAL A 212 -9.76 -4.22 -5.95
N LYS A 213 -10.23 -2.98 -5.80
CA LYS A 213 -10.30 -1.97 -6.85
C LYS A 213 -9.38 -0.82 -6.48
N ALA A 214 -8.80 -0.18 -7.49
CA ALA A 214 -8.00 1.02 -7.28
C ALA A 214 -8.18 1.99 -8.44
N GLU A 215 -8.33 3.25 -8.09
CA GLU A 215 -8.36 4.37 -9.02
C GLU A 215 -7.28 5.38 -8.65
N GLY A 216 -6.72 6.06 -9.65
CA GLY A 216 -5.71 7.07 -9.41
C GLY A 216 -5.82 8.21 -10.40
N SER A 217 -5.57 9.42 -9.91
CA SER A 217 -5.56 10.64 -10.69
C SER A 217 -4.34 11.50 -10.33
N LYS A 218 -3.97 12.39 -11.25
CA LYS A 218 -2.90 13.36 -11.05
C LYS A 218 -3.44 14.75 -11.34
N ALA A 219 -3.35 15.65 -10.36
CA ALA A 219 -3.65 17.06 -10.52
C ALA A 219 -2.38 17.87 -10.24
N GLY A 220 -1.82 18.51 -11.26
CA GLY A 220 -0.49 19.12 -11.18
C GLY A 220 0.60 18.09 -10.85
N ASP A 221 1.31 18.30 -9.74
CA ASP A 221 2.34 17.40 -9.22
C ASP A 221 1.81 16.36 -8.21
N THR A 222 0.52 16.42 -7.89
CA THR A 222 -0.08 15.66 -6.80
C THR A 222 -0.86 14.47 -7.33
N TYR A 223 -0.48 13.28 -6.89
CA TYR A 223 -1.20 12.03 -7.11
C TYR A 223 -2.25 11.83 -6.02
N THR A 224 -3.42 11.32 -6.40
CA THR A 224 -4.42 10.80 -5.48
C THR A 224 -4.79 9.38 -5.91
N VAL A 225 -4.61 8.41 -5.02
CA VAL A 225 -4.92 7.01 -5.25
C VAL A 225 -5.94 6.56 -4.21
N THR A 226 -7.05 5.99 -4.66
CA THR A 226 -8.09 5.42 -3.80
C THR A 226 -8.16 3.92 -4.02
N PHE A 227 -7.99 3.16 -2.94
CA PHE A 227 -8.23 1.72 -2.90
C PHE A 227 -9.61 1.44 -2.27
N THR A 228 -10.30 0.46 -2.83
CA THR A 228 -11.51 -0.14 -2.26
C THR A 228 -11.32 -1.65 -2.16
N ARG A 229 -11.63 -2.24 -1.01
CA ARG A 229 -11.62 -3.70 -0.81
C ARG A 229 -12.71 -4.11 0.18
N LYS A 230 -13.18 -5.35 0.08
CA LYS A 230 -14.17 -5.94 1.01
C LYS A 230 -13.65 -5.97 2.43
N LEU A 231 -14.51 -5.81 3.43
CA LEU A 231 -14.15 -6.10 4.83
C LEU A 231 -14.00 -7.62 5.02
N SER A 232 -12.77 -8.10 5.00
CA SER A 232 -12.41 -9.51 5.07
C SER A 232 -10.94 -9.68 5.47
N GLY A 233 -10.56 -10.92 5.79
CA GLY A 233 -9.19 -11.24 6.16
C GLY A 233 -8.73 -10.42 7.38
N PRO A 234 -7.57 -9.75 7.32
CA PRO A 234 -7.05 -8.97 8.44
C PRO A 234 -7.76 -7.61 8.62
N VAL A 235 -8.49 -7.14 7.62
CA VAL A 235 -9.14 -5.81 7.63
C VAL A 235 -10.65 -6.01 7.80
N VAL A 236 -11.11 -5.91 9.04
CA VAL A 236 -12.50 -6.12 9.44
C VAL A 236 -12.94 -5.06 10.45
N GLU A 237 -14.24 -4.79 10.52
CA GLU A 237 -14.81 -3.88 11.52
C GLU A 237 -14.57 -4.39 12.96
N GLY A 238 -14.39 -3.45 13.89
CA GLY A 238 -14.13 -3.70 15.30
C GLY A 238 -12.68 -4.03 15.62
N LYS A 239 -11.78 -4.01 14.63
CA LYS A 239 -10.36 -4.35 14.80
C LYS A 239 -9.42 -3.25 14.32
N SER A 240 -8.21 -3.31 14.86
CA SER A 240 -7.04 -2.59 14.36
C SER A 240 -6.14 -3.57 13.62
N VAL A 241 -5.56 -3.13 12.50
CA VAL A 241 -4.70 -3.97 11.67
C VAL A 241 -3.42 -3.22 11.29
N PRO A 242 -2.23 -3.83 11.42
CA PRO A 242 -1.01 -3.25 10.89
C PRO A 242 -1.09 -3.06 9.38
N PHE A 243 -0.49 -2.00 8.88
CA PHE A 243 -0.34 -1.80 7.44
C PHE A 243 0.93 -1.01 7.14
N GLY A 244 1.37 -1.10 5.89
CA GLY A 244 2.47 -0.30 5.36
C GLY A 244 2.21 0.11 3.93
N ILE A 245 2.75 1.27 3.54
CA ILE A 245 2.65 1.86 2.21
C ILE A 245 4.01 1.73 1.53
N ALA A 246 4.02 1.42 0.23
CA ALA A 246 5.19 1.56 -0.62
C ALA A 246 4.84 2.36 -1.88
N VAL A 247 5.66 3.36 -2.20
CA VAL A 247 5.55 4.19 -3.39
C VAL A 247 6.79 3.99 -4.24
N HIS A 248 6.61 3.45 -5.44
CA HIS A 248 7.60 3.54 -6.51
C HIS A 248 7.27 4.79 -7.32
N ALA A 249 8.16 5.77 -7.34
CA ALA A 249 8.03 6.98 -8.14
C ALA A 249 9.19 7.08 -9.15
N ASP A 250 9.07 7.95 -10.15
CA ASP A 250 10.10 8.18 -11.16
C ASP A 250 10.50 6.89 -11.90
N HIS A 251 9.49 6.11 -12.31
CA HIS A 251 9.67 4.85 -13.03
C HIS A 251 10.47 3.79 -12.26
N ALA A 252 10.51 3.88 -10.92
CA ALA A 252 11.29 2.95 -10.12
C ALA A 252 10.68 1.54 -10.05
N THR A 253 11.56 0.55 -9.84
CA THR A 253 11.21 -0.87 -9.72
C THR A 253 11.87 -1.51 -8.50
N GLY A 254 11.38 -2.70 -8.13
CA GLY A 254 12.05 -3.53 -7.13
C GLY A 254 12.22 -2.85 -5.78
N ARG A 255 13.45 -2.87 -5.26
CA ARG A 255 13.82 -2.26 -3.97
C ARG A 255 13.87 -0.72 -3.98
N PHE A 256 13.83 -0.09 -5.15
CA PHE A 256 13.89 1.37 -5.26
C PHE A 256 12.49 1.95 -5.03
N HIS A 257 12.10 2.09 -3.76
CA HIS A 257 10.81 2.65 -3.35
C HIS A 257 10.94 3.43 -2.05
N HIS A 258 9.98 4.31 -1.82
CA HIS A 258 9.75 4.91 -0.51
C HIS A 258 8.70 4.09 0.24
N VAL A 259 9.00 3.70 1.47
CA VAL A 259 8.15 2.86 2.30
C VAL A 259 7.81 3.56 3.60
N SER A 260 6.61 3.36 4.13
CA SER A 260 6.24 3.81 5.47
C SER A 260 6.77 2.85 6.53
N LEU A 261 6.95 3.30 7.77
CA LEU A 261 7.00 2.38 8.90
C LEU A 261 5.68 1.59 9.05
N GLY A 262 5.62 0.64 10.00
CA GLY A 262 4.39 -0.10 10.30
C GLY A 262 3.43 0.72 11.16
N TYR A 263 2.30 1.13 10.58
CA TYR A 263 1.22 1.86 11.25
C TYR A 263 0.01 0.95 11.48
N LYS A 264 -0.93 1.36 12.33
CA LYS A 264 -2.19 0.66 12.54
C LYS A 264 -3.37 1.42 11.93
N LEU A 265 -4.20 0.67 11.20
CA LEU A 265 -5.49 1.13 10.68
C LEU A 265 -6.59 0.59 11.60
N GLY A 266 -7.28 1.49 12.29
CA GLY A 266 -8.42 1.15 13.14
C GLY A 266 -9.74 1.27 12.37
N LEU A 267 -10.50 0.16 12.27
CA LEU A 267 -11.84 0.14 11.69
C LEU A 267 -12.86 -0.03 12.82
N GLY A 268 -13.41 1.08 13.33
CA GLY A 268 -14.24 1.02 14.54
C GLY A 268 -13.45 0.65 15.81
N ALA A 269 -12.12 0.76 15.74
CA ALA A 269 -11.18 0.54 16.82
C ALA A 269 -10.10 1.64 16.79
N ASP A 270 -9.27 1.70 17.84
CA ASP A 270 -8.12 2.61 17.85
C ASP A 270 -7.04 2.20 16.84
N GLY A 271 -6.30 3.19 16.34
CA GLY A 271 -5.21 3.03 15.40
C GLY A 271 -4.56 4.39 15.11
N ASP A 272 -3.39 4.38 14.50
CA ASP A 272 -2.70 5.60 14.06
C ASP A 272 -3.51 6.32 12.98
N ILE A 273 -4.15 5.54 12.11
CA ILE A 273 -5.17 5.97 11.16
C ILE A 273 -6.52 5.44 11.63
N LYS A 274 -7.45 6.35 11.96
CA LYS A 274 -8.81 6.00 12.35
C LYS A 274 -9.73 6.07 11.13
N ALA A 275 -10.23 4.93 10.67
CA ALA A 275 -11.18 4.88 9.58
C ALA A 275 -12.55 5.40 10.03
N VAL A 276 -13.16 6.27 9.24
CA VAL A 276 -14.50 6.81 9.51
C VAL A 276 -15.56 5.90 8.91
N LYS A 277 -16.52 5.46 9.72
CA LYS A 277 -17.69 4.72 9.22
C LYS A 277 -18.61 5.68 8.47
N GLN A 278 -19.03 5.33 7.27
CA GLN A 278 -19.98 6.09 6.44
C GLN A 278 -21.09 5.19 5.91
#